data_AF-A0A953GQJ4-F1
#
_entry.id   AF-A0A953GQJ4-F1
#
_cell.length_a   1.000
_cell.length_b   1.000
_cell.length_c   1.000
_cell.angle_alpha   90.00
_cell.angle_beta   90.00
_cell.angle_gamma   90.00
#
_symmetry.space_group_name_H-M   'P 1'
#
loop_
_entity.id
_entity.type
_entity.pdbx_description
1 polymer ?
#
loop_
_entity_poly.entity_id
_entity_poly.type
_entity_poly.pdbx_seq_one_letter_code
_entity_poly.pdbx_strand_id
1 'polypeptide(L)' 'MSFLPNTPEPSRSAQVVRCPSCNAFGYDDDDFCACCGAAMGNRCTACGALVRHPVAFFCTRCGTELPATAQQTKGSEG' A
#
# COMPACT_ATOMS: atom_id res chain seq x y z
N MET A 1 -4.02 9.21 -40.24
CA MET A 1 -3.83 8.13 -39.24
C MET A 1 -3.93 8.77 -37.87
N SER A 2 -4.99 8.49 -37.11
CA SER A 2 -5.19 9.11 -35.79
C SER A 2 -4.36 8.35 -34.75
N PHE A 3 -3.25 8.95 -34.33
CA PHE A 3 -2.48 8.45 -33.18
C PHE A 3 -3.19 8.92 -31.91
N LEU A 4 -4.07 8.08 -31.38
CA LEU A 4 -4.55 8.24 -30.01
C LEU A 4 -3.34 8.07 -29.08
N PRO A 5 -3.01 9.04 -28.22
CA PRO A 5 -1.94 8.86 -27.25
C PRO A 5 -2.32 7.68 -26.36
N ASN A 6 -1.42 6.70 -26.27
CA ASN A 6 -1.51 5.61 -25.30
C ASN A 6 -1.26 6.24 -23.92
N THR A 7 -2.24 6.97 -23.40
CA THR A 7 -2.27 7.29 -21.97
C THR A 7 -2.42 5.97 -21.26
N PRO A 8 -1.51 5.60 -20.33
CA PRO A 8 -1.80 4.49 -19.44
C PRO A 8 -3.12 4.84 -18.76
N GLU A 9 -4.20 4.16 -19.14
CA GLU A 9 -5.46 4.28 -18.42
C GLU A 9 -5.10 4.06 -16.96
N PRO A 10 -5.50 4.95 -16.02
CA PRO A 10 -5.28 4.68 -14.61
C PRO A 10 -6.05 3.40 -14.32
N SER A 11 -5.32 2.29 -14.36
CA SER A 11 -5.81 0.93 -14.22
C SER A 11 -6.33 0.83 -12.81
N ARG A 12 -7.58 1.23 -12.62
CA ARG A 12 -8.40 1.03 -11.44
C ARG A 12 -7.64 1.17 -10.11
N SER A 13 -7.34 2.43 -9.79
CA SER A 13 -7.22 2.93 -8.41
C SER A 13 -5.93 2.65 -7.64
N ALA A 14 -4.75 2.79 -8.26
CA ALA A 14 -3.52 2.98 -7.49
C ALA A 14 -3.66 4.22 -6.59
N GLN A 15 -3.78 4.00 -5.27
CA GLN A 15 -3.91 5.04 -4.27
C GLN A 15 -2.53 5.57 -3.92
N VAL A 16 -2.43 6.89 -3.77
CA VAL A 16 -1.19 7.49 -3.26
C VAL A 16 -1.07 7.17 -1.77
N VAL A 17 0.03 6.53 -1.40
CA VAL A 17 0.38 6.20 -0.02
C VAL A 17 1.72 6.82 0.34
N ARG A 18 2.01 6.87 1.65
CA ARG A 18 3.31 7.32 2.15
C ARG A 18 4.15 6.13 2.57
N CYS A 19 5.43 6.18 2.23
CA CYS A 19 6.41 5.22 2.69
C CYS A 19 6.49 5.24 4.22
N PRO A 20 6.35 4.11 4.93
CA PRO A 20 6.44 4.08 6.39
C PRO A 20 7.87 4.31 6.90
N SER A 21 8.89 4.18 6.04
CA SER A 21 10.30 4.32 6.42
C SER A 21 10.86 5.73 6.18
N CYS A 22 10.60 6.33 5.01
CA CYS A 22 11.13 7.66 4.65
C CYS A 22 10.04 8.74 4.46
N ASN A 23 8.76 8.37 4.58
CA ASN A 23 7.61 9.27 4.40
C ASN A 23 7.48 9.91 3.00
N ALA A 24 8.24 9.44 2.00
CA ALA A 24 8.06 9.80 0.60
C ALA A 24 6.72 9.30 0.07
N PHE A 25 6.15 9.99 -0.92
CA PHE A 25 4.94 9.56 -1.61
C PHE A 25 5.25 8.46 -2.64
N GLY A 26 4.40 7.44 -2.69
CA GLY A 26 4.45 6.34 -3.66
C GLY A 26 3.03 5.80 -3.91
N TYR A 27 2.93 4.66 -4.60
CA TYR A 27 1.66 4.01 -4.88
C TYR A 27 1.50 2.72 -4.06
N ASP A 28 0.27 2.31 -3.75
CA ASP A 28 0.02 1.07 -2.99
C ASP A 28 0.28 -0.21 -3.81
N ASP A 29 0.29 -0.08 -5.13
CA ASP A 29 0.69 -1.14 -6.05
C ASP A 29 2.21 -1.32 -6.13
N ASP A 30 3.01 -0.34 -5.70
CA ASP A 30 4.47 -0.50 -5.63
C ASP A 30 4.83 -1.57 -4.59
N ASP A 31 5.81 -2.42 -4.88
CA ASP A 31 6.36 -3.37 -3.90
C ASP A 31 7.42 -2.72 -3.00
N PHE A 32 8.10 -1.67 -3.49
CA PHE A 32 9.19 -0.98 -2.80
C PHE A 32 9.15 0.52 -3.07
N CYS A 33 9.57 1.31 -2.10
CA CYS A 33 9.65 2.76 -2.20
C CYS A 33 10.76 3.15 -3.17
N ALA A 34 10.44 3.91 -4.21
CA ALA A 34 11.42 4.42 -5.17
C ALA A 34 12.46 5.38 -4.53
N CYS A 35 12.18 5.93 -3.34
CA CYS A 35 13.08 6.86 -2.66
C CYS A 35 14.09 6.17 -1.73
N CYS A 36 13.64 5.21 -0.89
CA CYS A 36 14.51 4.57 0.11
C CYS A 36 14.66 3.05 -0.03
N GLY A 37 13.91 2.41 -0.94
CA GLY A 37 13.92 0.96 -1.13
C GLY A 37 13.16 0.15 -0.07
N ALA A 38 12.51 0.79 0.90
CA ALA A 38 11.67 0.08 1.89
C ALA A 38 10.44 -0.55 1.23
N ALA A 39 9.98 -1.70 1.71
CA ALA A 39 8.79 -2.36 1.16
C ALA A 39 7.54 -1.49 1.31
N MET A 40 6.78 -1.34 0.22
CA MET A 40 5.46 -0.73 0.17
C MET A 40 4.41 -1.83 0.36
N GLY A 41 3.40 -1.55 1.20
CA GLY A 41 2.37 -2.53 1.58
C GLY A 41 2.71 -3.37 2.82
N ASN A 42 1.68 -3.98 3.42
CA ASN A 42 1.85 -4.81 4.60
C ASN A 42 2.25 -6.22 4.23
N ARG A 43 3.24 -6.76 4.91
CA ARG A 43 3.47 -8.21 4.93
C ARG A 43 2.87 -8.78 6.18
N CYS A 44 2.13 -9.87 6.02
CA CYS A 44 1.68 -10.64 7.16
C CYS A 44 2.90 -11.19 7.92
N THR A 45 3.02 -10.87 9.19
CA THR A 45 4.12 -11.33 10.05
C THR A 45 4.04 -12.84 10.32
N ALA A 46 2.85 -13.44 10.20
CA ALA A 46 2.66 -14.87 10.43
C ALA A 46 2.98 -15.75 9.21
N CYS A 47 2.58 -15.33 8.00
CA CYS A 47 2.76 -16.15 6.79
C CYS A 47 3.65 -15.54 5.71
N GLY A 48 4.09 -14.28 5.88
CA GLY A 48 4.91 -13.58 4.90
C GLY A 48 4.17 -13.12 3.63
N ALA A 49 2.86 -13.37 3.52
CA ALA A 49 2.09 -12.93 2.37
C ALA A 49 2.01 -11.40 2.29
N LEU A 50 2.17 -10.87 1.08
CA LEU A 50 1.96 -9.46 0.80
C LEU A 50 0.46 -9.17 0.75
N VAL A 51 0.04 -8.20 1.56
CA VAL A 51 -1.34 -7.74 1.65
C VAL A 51 -1.40 -6.34 1.05
N ARG A 52 -1.90 -6.28 -0.19
CA ARG A 52 -2.03 -5.06 -1.00
C ARG A 52 -3.30 -4.26 -0.70
N HIS A 53 -4.07 -4.66 0.31
CA HIS A 53 -5.29 -3.93 0.68
C HIS A 53 -5.00 -2.92 1.79
N PRO A 54 -5.15 -1.61 1.54
CA PRO A 54 -4.83 -0.57 2.52
C PRO A 54 -5.74 -0.61 3.76
N VAL A 55 -6.92 -1.23 3.64
CA VAL A 55 -7.92 -1.38 4.71
C VAL A 55 -7.98 -2.80 5.28
N ALA A 56 -7.04 -3.68 4.92
CA ALA A 56 -7.05 -5.05 5.42
C ALA A 56 -6.61 -5.09 6.89
N PHE A 57 -7.55 -5.43 7.77
CA PHE A 57 -7.29 -5.76 9.17
C PHE A 57 -6.83 -7.20 9.36
N PHE A 58 -7.07 -8.08 8.37
CA PHE A 58 -6.75 -9.50 8.41
C PHE A 58 -6.05 -9.94 7.14
N CYS A 59 -5.13 -10.87 7.26
CA CYS A 59 -4.44 -11.46 6.13
C CYS A 59 -5.41 -12.33 5.31
N THR A 60 -5.57 -12.01 4.03
CA THR A 60 -6.42 -12.77 3.09
C THR A 60 -5.88 -14.17 2.76
N ARG A 61 -4.66 -14.51 3.21
CA ARG A 61 -4.02 -15.81 2.99
C ARG A 61 -4.10 -16.74 4.19
N CYS A 62 -3.86 -16.24 5.40
CA CYS A 62 -3.80 -17.07 6.61
C CYS A 62 -4.80 -16.67 7.71
N GLY A 63 -5.53 -15.56 7.54
CA GLY A 63 -6.50 -15.07 8.53
C GLY A 63 -5.91 -14.37 9.75
N THR A 64 -4.58 -14.29 9.88
CA THR A 64 -3.94 -13.57 10.99
C THR A 64 -4.25 -12.07 10.92
N GLU A 65 -4.50 -11.47 12.07
CA GLU A 65 -4.62 -10.01 12.20
C GLU A 65 -3.36 -9.31 11.70
N LEU A 66 -3.56 -8.27 10.91
CA LEU A 66 -2.48 -7.41 10.43
C LEU A 66 -2.35 -6.22 11.36
N PRO A 67 -1.12 -5.78 11.67
CA PRO A 67 -0.96 -4.51 12.34
C PRO A 67 -1.62 -3.45 11.45
N ALA A 68 -2.59 -2.72 12.00
CA ALA A 68 -3.26 -1.66 11.27
C ALA A 68 -2.20 -0.70 10.75
N THR A 69 -1.95 -0.70 9.43
CA THR A 69 -1.17 0.38 8.83
C THR A 69 -1.97 1.63 9.06
N ALA A 70 -1.38 2.49 9.89
CA ALA A 70 -1.94 3.72 10.37
C ALA A 70 -2.36 4.63 9.20
N GLN A 71 -3.55 4.38 8.67
CA GLN A 71 -4.34 5.39 8.01
C GLN A 71 -5.72 5.29 8.64
N GLN A 72 -6.02 6.32 9.46
CA GLN A 72 -7.21 6.54 10.29
C GLN A 72 -7.10 5.90 11.69
N THR A 73 -6.87 6.61 12.78
CA THR A 73 -7.08 8.03 13.11
C THR A 73 -6.08 8.48 14.18
N LYS A 74 -5.70 9.76 14.16
CA LYS A 74 -5.43 10.46 15.41
C LYS A 74 -6.71 10.34 16.27
N GLY A 75 -6.67 9.43 17.23
CA GLY A 75 -7.49 9.43 18.44
C GLY A 75 -6.55 9.52 19.63
N SER A 76 -5.79 10.62 19.72
CA SER A 76 -5.50 11.22 21.02
C SER A 76 -6.86 11.74 21.48
N GLU A 77 -7.40 11.30 22.61
CA GLU A 77 -7.24 11.82 23.97
C GLU A 77 -7.99 10.79 24.85
N GLY A 78 -7.49 10.24 25.96
CA GLY A 78 -7.08 10.90 27.20
C GLY A 78 -7.83 10.20 28.34
#